data_AF-A0A074WEI7-F1
#
_entry.id   AF-A0A074WEI7-F1
#
_cell.length_a   1.000
_cell.length_b   1.000
_cell.length_c   1.000
_cell.angle_alpha   90.00
_cell.angle_beta   90.00
_cell.angle_gamma   90.00
#
_symmetry.space_group_name_H-M   'P 1'
#
loop_
_entity.id
_entity.type
_entity.pdbx_description
1 polymer ?
#
loop_
_entity_poly.entity_id
_entity_poly.type
_entity_poly.pdbx_seq_one_letter_code
_entity_poly.pdbx_strand_id
1 'polypeptide(L)'
;RWHHSMGNALWHTDSTYHQQRSKYSLLLSHGNAVTGGCYTHFADTRRAYSDLPQDLKDELEDLVVEHDLWHSRKLASPIIYSDPTEREKSLKPPSYHRLVQIAPDGRKTLFLAAHAKRIVGHSFEDSQELIWRLIDHCTQAKYVFSMEWLSGGDMVWWDNRQSMHRSNPYLEGMSARDVRRSTVIDDGPFAFGVKP
;
A
#
# COMPACT_ATOMS: atom_id res chain seq x y z
N ARG A 1 -11.15 16.90 3.48
CA ARG A 1 -9.97 16.03 3.70
C ARG A 1 -10.34 14.65 4.26
N TRP A 2 -11.41 14.51 5.06
CA TRP A 2 -11.88 13.24 5.63
C TRP A 2 -11.89 12.05 4.64
N HIS A 3 -12.68 12.12 3.57
CA HIS A 3 -12.79 11.03 2.59
C HIS A 3 -11.47 10.67 1.90
N HIS A 4 -10.59 11.66 1.71
CA HIS A 4 -9.26 11.42 1.17
C HIS A 4 -8.37 10.67 2.16
N SER A 5 -8.51 10.94 3.46
CA SER A 5 -7.74 10.27 4.50
C SER A 5 -8.15 8.82 4.72
N MET A 6 -9.41 8.46 4.44
CA MET A 6 -9.91 7.09 4.65
C MET A 6 -9.13 6.03 3.86
N GLY A 7 -8.53 6.40 2.72
CA GLY A 7 -7.63 5.51 1.98
C GLY A 7 -6.42 5.02 2.79
N ASN A 8 -5.94 5.84 3.73
CA ASN A 8 -4.78 5.50 4.56
C ASN A 8 -5.07 4.41 5.60
N ALA A 9 -6.36 4.13 5.88
CA ALA A 9 -6.76 3.05 6.78
C ALA A 9 -6.79 1.68 6.09
N LEU A 10 -6.73 1.65 4.75
CA LEU A 10 -6.52 0.43 3.99
C LEU A 10 -5.03 0.07 4.01
N TRP A 11 -4.70 -1.22 4.02
CA TRP A 11 -3.33 -1.66 3.78
C TRP A 11 -2.90 -1.22 2.39
N HIS A 12 -1.92 -0.32 2.34
CA HIS A 12 -1.42 0.27 1.10
C HIS A 12 0.11 0.36 1.10
N THR A 13 0.66 0.49 -0.09
CA THR A 13 2.07 0.85 -0.31
C THR A 13 2.05 2.20 -1.03
N ASP A 14 2.87 3.15 -0.59
CA ASP A 14 2.75 4.51 -1.11
C ASP A 14 3.02 4.58 -2.61
N SER A 15 2.12 5.25 -3.32
CA SER A 15 2.27 5.58 -4.74
C SER A 15 2.49 4.38 -5.66
N THR A 16 2.01 3.18 -5.34
CA THR A 16 2.08 2.06 -6.30
C THR A 16 1.23 2.31 -7.55
N TYR A 17 0.28 3.24 -7.50
CA TYR A 17 -0.53 3.76 -8.62
C TYR A 17 0.21 4.82 -9.46
N HIS A 18 1.45 5.16 -9.11
CA HIS A 18 2.35 5.93 -9.96
C HIS A 18 3.34 4.99 -10.64
N GLN A 19 3.59 5.21 -11.93
CA GLN A 19 4.52 4.36 -12.69
C GLN A 19 5.93 4.40 -12.11
N GLN A 20 6.40 5.59 -11.72
CA GLN A 20 7.58 5.70 -10.86
C GLN A 20 7.15 5.56 -9.40
N ARG A 21 7.47 4.43 -8.78
CA ARG A 21 7.04 4.13 -7.40
C ARG A 21 7.78 4.97 -6.36
N SER A 22 7.23 5.02 -5.15
CA SER A 22 7.94 5.56 -3.99
C SER A 22 8.94 4.57 -3.41
N LYS A 23 10.06 5.09 -2.88
CA LYS A 23 11.09 4.34 -2.16
C LYS A 23 10.83 4.42 -0.67
N TYR A 24 11.21 5.53 -0.04
CA TYR A 24 11.00 5.74 1.38
C TYR A 24 9.86 6.71 1.63
N SER A 25 9.11 6.45 2.69
CA SER A 25 8.20 7.42 3.27
C SER A 25 8.62 7.69 4.70
N LEU A 26 8.57 8.95 5.10
CA LEU A 26 8.93 9.44 6.42
C LEU A 26 7.74 10.19 6.97
N LEU A 27 7.30 9.84 8.18
CA LEU A 27 6.27 10.56 8.92
C LEU A 27 6.84 11.12 10.20
N LEU A 28 6.68 12.42 10.41
CA LEU A 28 7.02 13.12 11.65
C LEU A 28 5.74 13.59 12.33
N SER A 29 5.59 13.28 13.62
CA SER A 29 4.50 13.79 14.45
C SER A 29 4.79 15.21 14.90
N HIS A 30 3.83 16.12 14.70
CA HIS A 30 3.86 17.49 15.20
C HIS A 30 2.82 17.74 16.30
N GLY A 31 1.91 16.79 16.52
CA GLY A 31 0.84 16.91 17.50
C GLY A 31 1.10 16.09 18.76
N ASN A 32 0.27 16.33 19.78
CA ASN A 32 0.20 15.47 20.95
C ASN A 32 -0.59 14.22 20.57
N ALA A 33 0.07 13.07 20.55
CA ALA A 33 -0.60 11.81 20.30
C ALA A 33 -1.48 11.42 21.51
N VAL A 34 -2.63 10.80 21.25
CA VAL A 34 -3.42 10.15 22.30
C VAL A 34 -2.85 8.77 22.52
N THR A 35 -2.25 8.56 23.69
CA THR A 35 -1.73 7.26 24.14
C THR A 35 -2.84 6.21 24.10
N GLY A 36 -2.50 5.01 23.62
CA GLY A 36 -3.40 3.87 23.46
C GLY A 36 -4.28 3.92 22.21
N GLY A 37 -4.25 4.99 21.40
CA GLY A 37 -5.18 5.18 20.28
C GLY A 37 -4.55 5.52 18.93
N CYS A 38 -3.25 5.81 18.88
CA CYS A 38 -2.59 6.34 17.70
C CYS A 38 -1.53 5.36 17.17
N TYR A 39 -1.89 4.54 16.18
CA TYR A 39 -0.97 3.57 15.58
C TYR A 39 -0.78 3.81 14.08
N THR A 40 0.42 3.45 13.61
CA THR A 40 0.67 3.10 12.21
C THR A 40 1.16 1.66 12.18
N HIS A 41 0.51 0.83 11.37
CA HIS A 41 0.85 -0.58 11.20
C HIS A 41 1.67 -0.76 9.93
N PHE A 42 2.60 -1.70 9.97
CA PHE A 42 3.50 -2.07 8.87
C PHE A 42 3.50 -3.58 8.73
N ALA A 43 3.42 -4.08 7.50
CA ALA A 43 3.51 -5.51 7.21
C ALA A 43 4.79 -5.81 6.41
N ASP A 44 5.58 -6.79 6.85
CA ASP A 44 6.77 -7.26 6.13
C ASP A 44 6.37 -8.22 5.00
N THR A 45 6.30 -7.69 3.78
CA THR A 45 5.88 -8.46 2.60
C THR A 45 6.97 -9.39 2.06
N ARG A 46 8.21 -9.29 2.54
CA ARG A 46 9.30 -10.24 2.24
C ARG A 46 9.13 -11.52 3.04
N ARG A 47 8.82 -11.37 4.34
CA ARG A 47 8.54 -12.52 5.21
C ARG A 47 7.27 -13.23 4.77
N ALA A 48 6.23 -12.47 4.42
CA ALA A 48 5.01 -13.03 3.85
C ALA A 48 5.27 -13.84 2.57
N TYR A 49 6.08 -13.33 1.62
CA TYR A 49 6.48 -14.08 0.43
C TYR A 49 7.24 -15.37 0.79
N SER A 50 8.21 -15.27 1.70
CA SER A 50 9.08 -16.39 2.08
C SER A 50 8.29 -17.58 2.65
N ASP A 51 7.21 -17.29 3.39
CA ASP A 51 6.32 -18.28 4.00
C ASP A 51 5.30 -18.90 3.03
N LEU A 52 5.21 -18.43 1.77
CA LEU A 52 4.31 -19.04 0.79
C LEU A 52 4.78 -20.47 0.39
N PRO A 53 3.84 -21.39 0.13
CA PRO A 53 4.11 -22.65 -0.56
C PRO A 53 4.81 -22.43 -1.91
N GLN A 54 5.65 -23.38 -2.33
CA GLN A 54 6.47 -23.23 -3.54
C GLN A 54 5.65 -23.22 -4.83
N ASP A 55 4.63 -24.05 -4.92
CA ASP A 55 3.64 -24.07 -6.00
C ASP A 55 3.01 -22.68 -6.19
N LEU A 56 2.58 -22.05 -5.09
CA LEU A 56 2.04 -20.70 -5.15
C LEU A 56 3.13 -19.67 -5.52
N LYS A 57 4.37 -19.81 -5.06
CA LYS A 57 5.45 -18.90 -5.50
C LYS A 57 5.68 -18.98 -7.01
N ASP A 58 5.62 -20.18 -7.58
CA ASP A 58 5.83 -20.41 -9.01
C ASP A 58 4.68 -19.80 -9.84
N GLU A 59 3.44 -19.90 -9.36
CA GLU A 59 2.27 -19.26 -10.00
C GLU A 59 2.36 -17.72 -10.03
N LEU A 60 2.97 -17.11 -9.02
CA LEU A 60 2.97 -15.65 -8.84
C LEU A 60 4.15 -14.94 -9.55
N GLU A 61 5.20 -15.67 -9.93
CA GLU A 61 6.51 -15.12 -10.29
C GLU A 61 6.46 -14.07 -11.41
N ASP A 62 5.68 -14.33 -12.45
CA ASP A 62 5.61 -13.50 -13.66
C ASP A 62 4.38 -12.59 -13.72
N LEU A 63 3.53 -12.60 -12.67
CA LEU A 63 2.31 -11.82 -12.68
C LEU A 63 2.57 -10.32 -12.65
N VAL A 64 1.84 -9.58 -13.48
CA VAL A 64 1.85 -8.11 -13.54
C VAL A 64 0.52 -7.59 -13.01
N VAL A 65 0.59 -6.60 -12.12
CA VAL A 65 -0.56 -6.01 -11.45
C VAL A 65 -0.77 -4.58 -11.93
N GLU A 66 -1.99 -4.27 -12.35
CA GLU A 66 -2.51 -2.91 -12.55
C GLU A 66 -2.83 -2.30 -11.18
N HIS A 67 -2.20 -1.18 -10.86
CA HIS A 67 -2.47 -0.38 -9.68
C HIS A 67 -3.19 0.92 -10.06
N ASP A 68 -4.34 1.17 -9.44
CA ASP A 68 -5.24 2.27 -9.76
C ASP A 68 -5.63 3.05 -8.50
N LEU A 69 -5.36 4.35 -8.49
CA LEU A 69 -5.73 5.24 -7.40
C LEU A 69 -7.25 5.26 -7.19
N TRP A 70 -8.02 5.32 -8.27
CA TRP A 70 -9.47 5.43 -8.21
C TRP A 70 -10.12 4.15 -7.67
N HIS A 71 -9.53 2.99 -7.93
CA HIS A 71 -9.94 1.73 -7.31
C HIS A 71 -9.84 1.80 -5.77
N SER A 72 -8.67 2.13 -5.24
CA SER A 72 -8.48 2.24 -3.78
C SER A 72 -9.34 3.33 -3.13
N ARG A 73 -9.56 4.46 -3.83
CA ARG A 73 -10.43 5.53 -3.37
C ARG A 73 -11.87 5.06 -3.27
N LYS A 74 -12.36 4.32 -4.27
CA LYS A 74 -13.69 3.72 -4.25
C LYS A 74 -13.84 2.68 -3.13
N LEU A 75 -12.82 1.86 -2.88
CA LEU A 75 -12.81 0.93 -1.74
C LEU A 75 -12.94 1.67 -0.40
N ALA A 76 -12.21 2.78 -0.22
CA ALA A 76 -12.23 3.55 1.02
C ALA A 76 -13.51 4.38 1.20
N SER A 77 -14.03 4.99 0.13
CA SER A 77 -15.18 5.90 0.17
C SER A 77 -16.08 5.72 -1.05
N PRO A 78 -16.87 4.63 -1.11
CA PRO A 78 -17.57 4.20 -2.33
C PRO A 78 -18.59 5.20 -2.84
N ILE A 79 -19.26 5.95 -1.96
CA ILE A 79 -20.26 6.96 -2.35
C ILE A 79 -19.58 8.14 -3.04
N ILE A 80 -18.49 8.64 -2.46
CA ILE A 80 -17.80 9.87 -2.91
C ILE A 80 -16.96 9.64 -4.17
N TYR A 81 -16.36 8.45 -4.30
CA TYR A 81 -15.50 8.09 -5.43
C TYR A 81 -16.13 7.02 -6.32
N SER A 82 -17.47 7.01 -6.40
CA SER A 82 -18.24 6.05 -7.21
C SER A 82 -17.96 6.19 -8.70
N ASP A 83 -17.81 7.44 -9.18
CA ASP A 83 -17.68 7.78 -10.59
C ASP A 83 -16.73 8.97 -10.83
N PRO A 84 -15.40 8.75 -10.87
CA PRO A 84 -14.46 9.79 -11.27
C PRO A 84 -14.61 10.12 -12.76
N THR A 85 -14.49 11.39 -13.12
CA THR A 85 -14.60 11.86 -14.50
C THR A 85 -13.46 11.35 -15.38
N GLU A 86 -13.65 11.31 -16.70
CA GLU A 86 -12.59 10.93 -17.64
C GLU A 86 -11.34 11.83 -17.57
N ARG A 87 -11.54 13.12 -17.26
CA ARG A 87 -10.43 14.06 -17.01
C ARG A 87 -9.65 13.68 -15.76
N GLU A 88 -10.34 13.27 -14.70
CA GLU A 88 -9.69 12.84 -13.45
C GLU A 88 -8.92 11.53 -13.62
N LYS A 89 -9.50 10.58 -14.37
CA LYS A 89 -8.82 9.33 -14.74
C LYS A 89 -7.57 9.58 -15.58
N SER A 90 -7.63 10.48 -16.58
CA SER A 90 -6.48 10.77 -17.43
C SER A 90 -5.33 11.49 -16.72
N LEU A 91 -5.62 12.27 -15.66
CA LEU A 91 -4.60 12.89 -14.81
C LEU A 91 -3.90 11.90 -13.86
N LYS A 92 -4.51 10.73 -13.64
CA LYS A 92 -4.02 9.67 -12.74
C LYS A 92 -4.19 8.30 -13.42
N PRO A 93 -3.47 8.05 -14.53
CA PRO A 93 -3.55 6.77 -15.20
C PRO A 93 -3.03 5.65 -14.28
N PRO A 94 -3.47 4.40 -14.48
CA PRO A 94 -2.95 3.27 -13.72
C PRO A 94 -1.48 3.03 -14.04
N SER A 95 -0.81 2.31 -13.14
CA SER A 95 0.56 1.84 -13.32
C SER A 95 0.67 0.33 -13.20
N TYR A 96 1.74 -0.23 -13.76
CA TYR A 96 1.91 -1.67 -13.87
C TYR A 96 3.22 -2.10 -13.22
N HIS A 97 3.13 -3.04 -12.30
CA HIS A 97 4.26 -3.53 -11.52
C HIS A 97 4.23 -5.05 -11.45
N ARG A 98 5.39 -5.70 -11.42
CA ARG A 98 5.46 -7.14 -11.11
C ARG A 98 4.97 -7.37 -9.68
N LEU A 99 4.18 -8.42 -9.51
CA LEU A 99 3.68 -8.88 -8.23
C LEU A 99 4.82 -9.31 -7.31
N VAL A 100 5.76 -10.09 -7.84
CA VAL A 100 6.98 -10.50 -7.14
C VAL A 100 8.12 -9.58 -7.56
N GLN A 101 8.75 -8.93 -6.57
CA GLN A 101 9.89 -8.04 -6.78
C GLN A 101 11.09 -8.48 -5.94
N ILE A 102 12.26 -7.94 -6.28
CA ILE A 102 13.47 -8.08 -5.45
C ILE A 102 13.59 -6.83 -4.58
N ALA A 103 13.51 -7.03 -3.27
CA ALA A 103 13.77 -6.01 -2.26
C ALA A 103 15.25 -5.62 -2.25
N PRO A 104 15.62 -4.46 -1.67
CA PRO A 104 16.99 -3.97 -1.66
C PRO A 104 18.01 -4.88 -0.97
N ASP A 105 17.53 -5.73 -0.07
CA ASP A 105 18.34 -6.74 0.63
C ASP A 105 18.48 -8.06 -0.15
N GLY A 106 17.99 -8.11 -1.40
CA GLY A 106 18.05 -9.26 -2.28
C GLY A 106 16.92 -10.28 -2.10
N ARG A 107 16.05 -10.12 -1.09
CA ARG A 107 14.92 -11.03 -0.88
C ARG A 107 13.78 -10.75 -1.84
N LYS A 108 13.01 -11.78 -2.17
CA LYS A 108 11.74 -11.61 -2.88
C LYS A 108 10.66 -11.04 -1.96
N THR A 109 9.77 -10.26 -2.54
CA THR A 109 8.70 -9.55 -1.83
C THR A 109 7.43 -9.49 -2.67
N LEU A 110 6.27 -9.48 -2.02
CA LEU A 110 4.99 -9.20 -2.66
C LEU A 110 4.76 -7.69 -2.75
N PHE A 111 4.55 -7.20 -3.96
CA PHE A 111 4.32 -5.79 -4.27
C PHE A 111 2.87 -5.57 -4.72
N LEU A 112 1.97 -5.59 -3.75
CA LEU A 112 0.53 -5.38 -3.93
C LEU A 112 -0.02 -4.73 -2.66
N ALA A 113 -1.18 -4.08 -2.76
CA ALA A 113 -1.95 -3.56 -1.63
C ALA A 113 -3.32 -3.08 -2.14
N ALA A 114 -4.04 -2.22 -1.41
CA ALA A 114 -5.37 -1.72 -1.79
C ALA A 114 -5.45 -0.97 -3.15
N HIS A 115 -4.33 -0.56 -3.75
CA HIS A 115 -4.30 0.01 -5.10
C HIS A 115 -4.36 -1.05 -6.20
N ALA A 116 -3.98 -2.30 -5.90
CA ALA A 116 -3.97 -3.41 -6.86
C ALA A 116 -5.41 -3.73 -7.30
N LYS A 117 -5.68 -3.56 -8.59
CA LYS A 117 -7.03 -3.65 -9.17
C LYS A 117 -7.21 -4.88 -10.05
N ARG A 118 -6.22 -5.18 -10.89
CA ARG A 118 -6.32 -6.28 -11.87
C ARG A 118 -4.97 -6.91 -12.10
N ILE A 119 -4.96 -8.22 -12.31
CA ILE A 119 -3.79 -8.95 -12.79
C ILE A 119 -3.90 -9.02 -14.31
N VAL A 120 -2.86 -8.62 -15.02
CA VAL A 120 -2.85 -8.62 -16.49
C VAL A 120 -3.11 -10.03 -16.99
N GLY A 121 -4.07 -10.16 -17.92
CA GLY A 121 -4.47 -11.45 -18.50
C GLY A 121 -5.52 -12.21 -17.70
N HIS A 122 -5.92 -11.73 -16.53
CA HIS A 122 -6.96 -12.35 -15.70
C HIS A 122 -8.28 -11.58 -15.76
N SER A 123 -9.39 -12.26 -15.42
CA SER A 123 -10.67 -11.60 -15.18
C SER A 123 -10.57 -10.65 -13.97
N PHE A 124 -11.52 -9.70 -13.84
CA PHE A 124 -11.51 -8.80 -12.69
C PHE A 124 -11.79 -9.56 -11.39
N GLU A 125 -12.70 -10.52 -11.46
CA GLU A 125 -13.13 -11.36 -10.35
C GLU A 125 -11.97 -12.21 -9.82
N ASP A 126 -11.31 -12.98 -10.70
CA ASP A 126 -10.16 -13.82 -10.32
C ASP A 126 -8.99 -12.97 -9.80
N SER A 127 -8.80 -11.78 -10.41
CA SER A 127 -7.77 -10.83 -9.95
C SER A 127 -8.04 -10.39 -8.52
N GLN A 128 -9.26 -9.96 -8.22
CA GLN A 128 -9.62 -9.46 -6.90
C GLN A 128 -9.60 -10.57 -5.85
N GLU A 129 -10.05 -11.78 -6.18
CA GLU A 129 -9.94 -12.93 -5.30
C GLU A 129 -8.48 -13.20 -4.91
N LEU A 130 -7.58 -13.29 -5.89
CA LEU A 130 -6.16 -13.53 -5.63
C LEU A 130 -5.50 -12.37 -4.87
N ILE A 131 -5.77 -11.12 -5.27
CA ILE A 131 -5.22 -9.93 -4.61
C ILE A 131 -5.62 -9.90 -3.13
N TRP A 132 -6.90 -10.06 -2.80
CA TRP A 132 -7.35 -10.02 -1.41
C TRP A 132 -6.84 -11.20 -0.60
N ARG A 133 -6.78 -12.40 -1.19
CA ARG A 133 -6.14 -13.57 -0.54
C ARG A 133 -4.68 -13.29 -0.15
N LEU A 134 -3.93 -12.61 -1.03
CA LEU A 134 -2.54 -12.24 -0.76
C LEU A 134 -2.40 -11.08 0.24
N ILE A 135 -3.31 -10.09 0.22
CA ILE A 135 -3.37 -9.02 1.23
C ILE A 135 -3.63 -9.64 2.61
N ASP A 136 -4.61 -10.53 2.72
CA ASP A 136 -4.95 -11.21 3.97
C ASP A 136 -3.78 -12.03 4.50
N HIS A 137 -3.08 -12.76 3.61
CA HIS A 137 -1.84 -13.44 3.98
C HIS A 137 -0.78 -12.47 4.49
N CYS A 138 -0.47 -11.41 3.74
CA CYS A 138 0.57 -10.44 4.11
C CYS A 138 0.29 -9.70 5.43
N THR A 139 -0.97 -9.63 5.84
CA THR A 139 -1.41 -8.83 6.99
C THR A 139 -1.75 -9.67 8.22
N GLN A 140 -1.44 -10.97 8.20
CA GLN A 140 -1.43 -11.81 9.39
C GLN A 140 -0.51 -11.22 10.48
N ALA A 141 -0.91 -11.37 11.75
CA ALA A 141 -0.22 -10.77 12.89
C ALA A 141 1.30 -11.08 12.95
N LYS A 142 1.72 -12.26 12.49
CA LYS A 142 3.14 -12.67 12.46
C LYS A 142 4.02 -11.85 11.50
N TYR A 143 3.42 -11.09 10.59
CA TYR A 143 4.12 -10.19 9.66
C TYR A 143 3.95 -8.71 10.01
N VAL A 144 3.10 -8.38 10.99
CA VAL A 144 2.70 -7.01 11.29
C VAL A 144 3.48 -6.45 12.49
N PHE A 145 4.11 -5.31 12.28
CA PHE A 145 4.64 -4.43 13.32
C PHE A 145 3.70 -3.23 13.50
N SER A 146 3.42 -2.85 14.74
CA SER A 146 2.56 -1.69 15.05
C SER A 146 3.36 -0.66 15.83
N MET A 147 3.53 0.51 15.25
CA MET A 147 4.17 1.64 15.91
C MET A 147 3.10 2.51 16.56
N GLU A 148 3.19 2.66 17.87
CA GLU A 148 2.41 3.65 18.60
C GLU A 148 3.09 5.02 18.53
N TRP A 149 2.29 6.06 18.30
CA TRP A 149 2.73 7.44 18.41
C TRP A 149 2.49 7.90 19.85
N LEU A 150 3.55 8.34 20.53
CA LEU A 150 3.55 8.74 21.93
C LEU A 150 3.65 10.25 22.08
N SER A 151 4.41 10.92 21.22
CA SER A 151 4.71 12.35 21.39
C SER A 151 4.95 13.10 20.08
N GLY A 152 4.91 14.44 20.16
CA GLY A 152 5.41 15.30 19.09
C GLY A 152 6.92 15.13 18.96
N GLY A 153 7.41 14.94 17.74
CA GLY A 153 8.82 14.62 17.45
C GLY A 153 9.05 13.13 17.16
N ASP A 154 8.11 12.24 17.49
CA ASP A 154 8.18 10.85 17.04
C ASP A 154 8.27 10.81 15.51
N MET A 155 9.14 9.94 15.00
CA MET A 155 9.34 9.77 13.58
C MET A 155 9.45 8.29 13.24
N VAL A 156 8.77 7.90 12.17
CA VAL A 156 8.95 6.60 11.53
C VAL A 156 9.25 6.80 10.06
N TRP A 157 10.13 5.97 9.54
CA TRP A 157 10.33 5.84 8.11
C TRP A 157 10.28 4.37 7.72
N TRP A 158 9.83 4.10 6.50
CA TRP A 158 9.73 2.75 5.97
C TRP A 158 10.06 2.72 4.49
N ASP A 159 10.39 1.53 4.00
CA ASP A 159 10.66 1.27 2.60
C ASP A 159 9.44 0.62 1.94
N ASN A 160 8.80 1.37 1.05
CA ASN A 160 7.62 0.96 0.31
C ASN A 160 7.90 -0.23 -0.63
N ARG A 161 9.16 -0.50 -0.97
CA ARG A 161 9.51 -1.65 -1.84
C ARG A 161 9.33 -2.99 -1.14
N GLN A 162 9.17 -3.00 0.18
CA GLN A 162 9.17 -4.22 1.00
C GLN A 162 8.15 -4.18 2.15
N SER A 163 7.19 -3.26 2.08
CA SER A 163 6.16 -3.15 3.11
C SER A 163 4.82 -2.65 2.58
N MET A 164 3.75 -3.13 3.21
CA MET A 164 2.47 -2.43 3.27
C MET A 164 2.39 -1.67 4.58
N HIS A 165 1.57 -0.63 4.64
CA HIS A 165 1.29 0.09 5.86
C HIS A 165 -0.15 0.60 5.89
N ARG A 166 -0.63 0.95 7.08
CA ARG A 166 -1.92 1.64 7.28
C ARG A 166 -1.96 2.43 8.57
N SER A 167 -2.84 3.41 8.65
CA SER A 167 -3.27 3.99 9.92
C SER A 167 -4.31 3.10 10.60
N ASN A 168 -4.63 3.41 11.85
CA ASN A 168 -5.90 2.99 12.43
C ASN A 168 -7.09 3.43 11.55
N PRO A 169 -8.24 2.73 11.66
CA PRO A 169 -9.50 3.21 11.12
C PRO A 169 -9.82 4.62 11.63
N TYR A 170 -10.45 5.42 10.76
CA TYR A 170 -10.94 6.74 11.13
C TYR A 170 -12.35 6.61 11.71
N LEU A 171 -12.53 7.03 12.96
CA LEU A 171 -13.79 6.98 13.70
C LEU A 171 -14.32 8.39 13.98
N GLU A 172 -15.63 8.53 14.13
CA GLU A 172 -16.23 9.78 14.61
C GLU A 172 -15.71 10.12 16.01
N GLY A 173 -15.42 11.40 16.27
CA GLY A 173 -14.92 11.87 17.56
C GLY A 173 -13.41 11.72 17.77
N MET A 174 -12.64 11.24 16.78
CA MET A 174 -11.17 11.24 16.87
C MET A 174 -10.61 12.66 17.00
N SER A 175 -9.61 12.83 17.85
CA SER A 175 -8.87 14.09 17.98
C SER A 175 -8.04 14.38 16.74
N ALA A 176 -7.72 15.66 16.51
CA ALA A 176 -6.84 16.06 15.42
C ALA A 176 -5.44 15.42 15.59
N ARG A 177 -4.89 14.90 14.49
CA ARG A 177 -3.53 14.34 14.41
C ARG A 177 -2.75 15.08 13.32
N ASP A 178 -1.72 15.82 13.71
CA ASP A 178 -0.78 16.46 12.75
C ASP A 178 0.44 15.56 12.58
N VAL A 179 0.46 14.83 11.46
CA VAL A 179 1.63 14.11 10.98
C VAL A 179 1.99 14.62 9.59
N ARG A 180 3.26 14.89 9.36
CA ARG A 180 3.76 15.44 8.10
C ARG A 180 4.62 14.42 7.40
N ARG A 181 4.37 14.24 6.10
CA ARG A 181 5.02 13.22 5.29
C ARG A 181 6.02 13.83 4.33
N SER A 182 7.18 13.21 4.25
CA SER A 182 8.11 13.34 3.12
C SER A 182 8.22 11.99 2.42
N THR A 183 8.26 11.99 1.10
CA THR A 183 8.36 10.78 0.28
C THR A 183 9.54 10.90 -0.66
N VAL A 184 10.42 9.91 -0.63
CA VAL A 184 11.55 9.75 -1.54
C VAL A 184 11.08 8.90 -2.71
N ILE A 185 11.25 9.41 -3.93
CA ILE A 185 10.91 8.68 -5.15
C ILE A 185 11.99 7.63 -5.41
N ASP A 186 11.60 6.47 -5.93
CA ASP A 186 12.56 5.42 -6.27
C ASP A 186 13.42 5.80 -7.48
N ASP A 187 14.72 5.63 -7.29
CA ASP A 187 15.81 5.90 -8.21
C ASP A 187 16.53 4.60 -8.63
N GLY A 188 16.04 3.45 -8.16
CA GLY A 188 16.60 2.13 -8.49
C GLY A 188 16.25 1.64 -9.91
N PRO A 189 16.90 0.56 -10.37
CA PRO A 189 16.73 0.03 -11.73
C PRO A 189 15.30 -0.44 -12.06
N PHE A 190 14.52 -0.78 -11.03
CA PHE A 190 13.13 -1.23 -11.18
C PHE A 190 12.11 -0.13 -10.87
N ALA A 191 12.53 1.12 -10.65
CA ALA A 191 11.66 2.20 -10.14
C ALA A 191 10.41 2.47 -10.99
N PHE A 192 10.49 2.22 -12.29
CA PHE A 192 9.45 2.53 -13.28
C PHE A 192 8.51 1.35 -13.60
N GLY A 193 8.49 0.31 -12.78
CA GLY A 193 7.61 -0.84 -12.98
C GLY A 193 7.85 -1.55 -14.31
N VAL A 194 6.77 -2.03 -14.93
CA VAL A 194 6.77 -2.69 -16.24
C VAL A 194 5.69 -2.10 -17.15
N LYS A 195 5.68 -2.52 -18.42
CA LYS A 195 4.55 -2.28 -19.32
C LYS A 195 3.42 -3.28 -18.98
N PRO A 196 2.15 -2.95 -19.33
CA PRO A 196 1.05 -3.89 -19.26
C PRO A 196 1.38 -5.17 -20.03
#